data_AF-A0A965NML5-F1
#
_entry.id   AF-A0A965NML5-F1
#
_cell.length_a   1.000
_cell.length_b   1.000
_cell.length_c   1.000
_cell.angle_alpha   90.00
_cell.angle_beta   90.00
_cell.angle_gamma   90.00
#
_symmetry.space_group_name_H-M   'P 1'
#
loop_
_entity.id
_entity.type
_entity.pdbx_description
1 polymer ?
#
loop_
_entity_poly.entity_id
_entity_poly.type
_entity_poly.pdbx_seq_one_letter_code
_entity_poly.pdbx_strand_id
1 'polypeptide(L)'
;MEESENQPEPAEQGAEAQAPSQGGRGQGGIRIEKDFIESLPVGEWTGPIELIESEKDAEKAIASLARDRVLGFDTETKPSHTRGEYNLPSILQLAGEHHIFVFRLDHCGGIPLAFPV
;
A
#
# COMPACT_ATOMS: atom_id res chain seq x y z
N MET A 1 74.75 21.54 -21.53
CA MET A 1 73.59 22.42 -21.68
C MET A 1 72.54 21.54 -22.33
N GLU A 2 72.02 20.62 -21.54
CA GLU A 2 70.78 20.76 -20.73
C GLU A 2 69.62 20.23 -21.59
N GLU A 3 68.73 19.36 -21.15
CA GLU A 3 68.58 18.60 -19.91
C GLU A 3 67.82 17.33 -20.32
N SER A 4 68.22 16.20 -19.77
CA SER A 4 67.38 15.02 -19.64
C SER A 4 66.29 15.33 -18.62
N GLU A 5 65.02 15.31 -19.01
CA GLU A 5 63.95 15.17 -18.02
C GLU A 5 63.03 13.99 -18.34
N ASN A 6 62.80 13.28 -17.26
CA ASN A 6 62.31 11.94 -17.11
C ASN A 6 60.78 11.89 -17.16
N GLN A 7 60.28 10.82 -17.75
CA GLN A 7 58.90 10.31 -17.87
C GLN A 7 58.03 10.43 -16.58
N PRO A 8 56.68 10.41 -16.68
CA PRO A 8 56.00 9.12 -16.85
C PRO A 8 54.92 9.04 -17.96
N GLU A 9 54.98 7.86 -18.58
CA GLU A 9 54.03 7.12 -19.42
C GLU A 9 52.57 7.13 -18.92
N PRO A 10 51.59 6.85 -19.81
CA PRO A 10 50.17 6.92 -19.51
C PRO A 10 49.74 5.83 -18.53
N ALA A 11 48.88 6.18 -17.56
CA ALA A 11 48.28 5.23 -16.66
C ALA A 11 47.40 4.24 -17.43
N GLU A 12 47.87 3.00 -17.56
CA GLU A 12 47.06 1.86 -17.96
C GLU A 12 46.00 1.55 -16.88
N GLN A 13 44.75 1.52 -17.34
CA GLN A 13 43.70 0.57 -17.01
C GLN A 13 43.78 -0.14 -15.64
N GLY A 14 43.03 0.38 -14.67
CA GLY A 14 42.48 -0.38 -13.56
C GLY A 14 40.96 -0.42 -13.66
N ALA A 15 40.42 -1.32 -14.48
CA ALA A 15 39.02 -1.70 -14.38
C ALA A 15 38.85 -2.51 -13.09
N GLU A 16 38.51 -1.85 -11.98
CA GLU A 16 38.02 -2.54 -10.79
C GLU A 16 36.61 -3.04 -11.08
N ALA A 17 36.55 -4.21 -11.72
CA ALA A 17 35.39 -5.08 -11.68
C ALA A 17 35.15 -5.45 -10.20
N GLN A 18 34.22 -4.76 -9.54
CA GLN A 18 33.66 -5.25 -8.30
C GLN A 18 32.98 -6.59 -8.60
N ALA A 19 33.65 -7.67 -8.22
CA ALA A 19 33.11 -9.02 -8.28
C ALA A 19 31.80 -9.06 -7.46
N PRO A 20 30.72 -9.64 -7.99
CA PRO A 20 29.51 -9.83 -7.21
C PRO A 20 29.83 -10.83 -6.11
N SER A 21 29.68 -10.40 -4.86
CA SER A 21 29.71 -11.30 -3.72
C SER A 21 28.58 -12.32 -3.89
N GLN A 22 28.99 -13.56 -4.19
CA GLN A 22 28.12 -14.73 -4.27
C GLN A 22 27.61 -15.06 -2.86
N GLY A 23 26.55 -14.37 -2.45
CA GLY A 23 25.70 -14.74 -1.33
C GLY A 23 24.54 -15.58 -1.82
N GLY A 24 24.75 -16.90 -1.93
CA GLY A 24 23.64 -17.82 -2.12
C GLY A 24 22.80 -17.91 -0.84
N ARG A 25 21.52 -17.53 -0.92
CA ARG A 25 20.37 -18.03 -0.13
C ARG A 25 19.07 -17.35 -0.59
N GLY A 26 18.16 -18.13 -1.17
CA GLY A 26 16.75 -17.78 -1.37
C GLY A 26 16.41 -17.03 -2.66
N GLN A 27 16.34 -17.73 -3.80
CA GLN A 27 15.54 -17.23 -4.92
C GLN A 27 14.05 -17.33 -4.54
N GLY A 28 13.30 -16.23 -4.72
CA GLY A 28 11.83 -16.32 -4.83
C GLY A 28 10.99 -15.14 -4.35
N GLY A 29 11.56 -14.03 -3.88
CA GLY A 29 10.78 -12.81 -3.69
C GLY A 29 10.79 -11.97 -4.97
N ILE A 30 9.63 -11.63 -5.52
CA ILE A 30 9.56 -10.58 -6.56
C ILE A 30 10.01 -9.29 -5.89
N ARG A 31 11.21 -8.81 -6.24
CA ARG A 31 11.71 -7.52 -5.81
C ARG A 31 11.27 -6.49 -6.84
N ILE A 32 10.43 -5.55 -6.41
CA ILE A 32 9.99 -4.45 -7.26
C ILE A 32 10.90 -3.25 -6.97
N GLU A 33 11.50 -2.69 -8.02
CA GLU A 33 12.36 -1.51 -7.92
C GLU A 33 11.54 -0.27 -7.58
N LYS A 34 12.10 0.63 -6.75
CA LYS A 34 11.41 1.84 -6.27
C LYS A 34 11.02 2.75 -7.42
N ASP A 35 11.96 3.00 -8.32
CA ASP A 35 11.77 3.84 -9.51
C ASP A 35 10.66 3.28 -10.42
N PHE A 36 10.49 1.95 -10.45
CA PHE A 36 9.39 1.33 -11.18
C PHE A 36 8.04 1.68 -10.54
N ILE A 37 7.88 1.53 -9.22
CA ILE A 37 6.65 1.91 -8.52
C ILE A 37 6.33 3.40 -8.74
N GLU A 38 7.33 4.27 -8.65
CA GLU A 38 7.15 5.72 -8.84
C GLU A 38 6.79 6.10 -10.29
N SER A 39 7.19 5.29 -11.27
CA SER A 39 6.83 5.48 -12.68
C SER A 39 5.39 5.05 -13.03
N LEU A 40 4.74 4.28 -12.16
CA LEU A 40 3.39 3.79 -12.44
C LEU A 40 2.37 4.93 -12.31
N PRO A 41 1.37 4.98 -13.21
CA PRO A 41 0.26 5.91 -13.05
C PRO A 41 -0.49 5.60 -11.75
N VAL A 42 -0.98 6.64 -11.09
CA VAL A 42 -1.85 6.49 -9.93
C VAL A 42 -3.14 5.79 -10.37
N GLY A 43 -3.45 4.67 -9.71
CA GLY A 43 -4.73 3.99 -9.88
C GLY A 43 -5.83 4.77 -9.16
N GLU A 44 -6.92 5.05 -9.87
CA GLU A 44 -8.10 5.71 -9.31
C GLU A 44 -9.36 4.91 -9.65
N TRP A 45 -10.27 4.82 -8.69
CA TRP A 45 -11.60 4.27 -8.93
C TRP A 45 -12.49 5.32 -9.58
N THR A 46 -13.00 5.04 -10.78
CA THR A 46 -13.88 5.95 -11.53
C THR A 46 -15.35 5.56 -11.47
N GLY A 47 -15.68 4.48 -10.74
CA GLY A 47 -17.04 4.02 -10.56
C GLY A 47 -17.78 4.75 -9.43
N PRO A 48 -19.02 4.34 -9.13
CA PRO A 48 -19.78 4.93 -8.05
C PRO A 48 -19.15 4.61 -6.68
N ILE A 49 -19.25 5.58 -5.76
CA ILE A 49 -18.93 5.46 -4.34
C ILE A 49 -20.13 5.98 -3.55
N GLU A 50 -20.65 5.18 -2.63
CA GLU A 50 -21.79 5.56 -1.80
C GLU A 50 -21.39 5.59 -0.31
N LEU A 51 -21.67 6.73 0.34
CA LEU A 51 -21.46 6.90 1.78
C LEU A 51 -22.71 6.42 2.53
N ILE A 52 -22.50 5.49 3.45
CA ILE A 52 -23.56 4.84 4.23
C ILE A 52 -23.52 5.37 5.66
N GLU A 53 -24.58 6.10 6.03
CA GLU A 53 -24.72 6.79 7.32
C GLU A 53 -26.02 6.41 8.06
N SER A 54 -26.65 5.30 7.67
CA SER A 54 -27.83 4.77 8.36
C SER A 54 -27.89 3.25 8.26
N GLU A 55 -28.45 2.59 9.27
CA GLU A 55 -28.67 1.14 9.25
C GLU A 55 -29.52 0.70 8.04
N LYS A 56 -30.53 1.49 7.68
CA LYS A 56 -31.41 1.20 6.53
C LYS A 56 -30.66 1.21 5.20
N ASP A 57 -29.74 2.15 5.02
CA ASP A 57 -28.93 2.20 3.80
C ASP A 57 -27.83 1.13 3.82
N ALA A 58 -27.35 0.78 5.01
CA ALA A 58 -26.44 -0.35 5.18
C ALA A 58 -27.06 -1.67 4.73
N GLU A 59 -28.32 -1.95 5.09
CA GLU A 59 -29.04 -3.14 4.61
C GLU A 59 -29.09 -3.23 3.07
N LYS A 60 -29.34 -2.10 2.39
CA LYS A 60 -29.36 -2.05 0.92
C LYS A 60 -27.98 -2.28 0.33
N ALA A 61 -26.95 -1.63 0.89
CA ALA A 61 -25.57 -1.81 0.45
C ALA A 61 -25.13 -3.27 0.61
N ILE A 62 -25.44 -3.90 1.74
CA ILE A 62 -25.17 -5.32 2.01
C ILE A 62 -25.88 -6.21 0.98
N ALA A 63 -27.16 -5.95 0.69
CA ALA A 63 -27.89 -6.71 -0.32
C ALA A 63 -27.26 -6.58 -1.72
N SER A 64 -26.66 -5.43 -2.03
CA SER A 64 -25.90 -5.25 -3.27
C SER A 64 -24.60 -6.05 -3.26
N LEU A 65 -23.79 -5.90 -2.21
CA LEU A 65 -22.49 -6.54 -2.03
C LEU A 65 -22.57 -8.06 -1.96
N ALA A 66 -23.66 -8.62 -1.42
CA ALA A 66 -23.88 -10.06 -1.32
C ALA A 66 -23.97 -10.79 -2.68
N ARG A 67 -24.12 -10.04 -3.78
CA ARG A 67 -24.12 -10.59 -5.14
C ARG A 67 -22.72 -10.81 -5.69
N ASP A 68 -21.71 -10.14 -5.12
CA ASP A 68 -20.34 -10.23 -5.57
C ASP A 68 -19.63 -11.38 -4.85
N ARG A 69 -18.86 -12.17 -5.61
CA ARG A 69 -18.15 -13.34 -5.05
C ARG A 69 -16.96 -12.94 -4.17
N VAL A 70 -16.34 -11.80 -4.49
CA VAL A 70 -15.15 -11.29 -3.81
C VAL A 70 -15.38 -9.82 -3.55
N LEU A 71 -15.02 -9.38 -2.35
CA LEU A 71 -15.08 -7.99 -1.94
C LEU A 71 -13.67 -7.50 -1.59
N GLY A 72 -13.34 -6.29 -2.02
CA GLY A 72 -12.27 -5.51 -1.43
C GLY A 72 -12.70 -5.03 -0.05
N PHE A 73 -11.75 -5.02 0.90
CA PHE A 73 -12.00 -4.70 2.30
C PHE A 73 -10.91 -3.75 2.79
N ASP A 74 -11.32 -2.67 3.43
CA ASP A 74 -10.41 -1.77 4.14
C ASP A 74 -11.12 -1.06 5.31
N THR A 75 -10.37 -0.56 6.28
CA THR A 75 -10.92 0.14 7.46
C THR A 75 -10.06 1.32 7.86
N GLU A 76 -10.71 2.41 8.30
CA GLU A 76 -10.02 3.60 8.78
C GLU A 76 -10.43 3.95 10.21
N THR A 77 -9.44 4.31 11.03
CA THR A 77 -9.63 4.75 12.42
C THR A 77 -9.60 6.27 12.52
N LYS A 78 -10.35 6.84 13.46
CA LYS A 78 -10.24 8.26 13.78
C LYS A 78 -8.82 8.57 14.27
N PRO A 79 -8.16 9.62 13.75
CA PRO A 79 -6.83 10.00 14.24
C PRO A 79 -6.91 10.40 15.72
N SER A 80 -5.97 9.91 16.54
CA SER A 80 -5.76 10.42 17.88
C SER A 80 -4.54 11.35 17.91
N HIS A 81 -4.70 12.47 18.60
CA HIS A 81 -3.64 13.45 18.85
C HIS A 81 -2.93 13.18 20.19
N THR A 82 -3.38 12.18 20.95
CA THR A 82 -2.83 11.78 22.25
C THR A 82 -2.06 10.47 22.11
N ARG A 83 -0.79 10.48 22.54
CA ARG A 83 0.05 9.28 22.48
C ARG A 83 -0.50 8.19 23.42
N GLY A 84 -0.81 7.02 22.86
CA GLY A 84 -1.25 5.84 23.61
C GLY A 84 -2.76 5.58 23.57
N GLU A 85 -3.55 6.43 22.89
CA GLU A 85 -4.95 6.14 22.61
C GLU A 85 -5.10 5.33 21.33
N TYR A 86 -5.86 4.24 21.40
CA TYR A 86 -6.23 3.42 20.26
C TYR A 86 -7.73 3.53 20.03
N ASN A 87 -8.12 3.97 18.84
CA ASN A 87 -9.53 4.05 18.44
C ASN A 87 -9.91 2.76 17.71
N LEU A 88 -11.13 2.28 17.95
CA LEU A 88 -11.73 1.29 17.08
C LEU A 88 -11.96 1.88 15.68
N PRO A 89 -12.04 1.04 14.64
CA PRO A 89 -12.39 1.51 13.31
C PRO A 89 -13.68 2.33 13.32
N SER A 90 -13.63 3.49 12.65
CA SER A 90 -14.76 4.39 12.49
C SER A 90 -15.38 4.29 11.09
N ILE A 91 -14.59 3.82 10.12
CA ILE A 91 -15.01 3.65 8.73
C ILE A 91 -14.69 2.22 8.29
N LEU A 92 -15.63 1.59 7.61
CA LEU A 92 -15.44 0.35 6.86
C LEU A 92 -15.66 0.65 5.37
N GLN A 93 -14.75 0.20 4.52
CA GLN A 93 -14.88 0.31 3.06
C GLN A 93 -15.01 -1.08 2.47
N LEU A 94 -16.07 -1.29 1.69
CA LEU A 94 -16.29 -2.53 0.95
C LEU A 94 -16.41 -2.21 -0.54
N ALA A 95 -15.49 -2.77 -1.32
CA ALA A 95 -15.46 -2.62 -2.76
C ALA A 95 -16.02 -3.87 -3.44
N GLY A 96 -17.16 -3.73 -4.10
CA GLY A 96 -17.68 -4.72 -5.04
C GLY A 96 -17.05 -4.60 -6.43
N GLU A 97 -17.54 -5.36 -7.40
CA GLU A 97 -17.02 -5.34 -8.77
C GLU A 97 -17.27 -3.98 -9.47
N HIS A 98 -18.40 -3.34 -9.14
CA HIS A 98 -18.86 -2.13 -9.83
C HIS A 98 -19.25 -0.98 -8.89
N HIS A 99 -19.13 -1.16 -7.56
CA HIS A 99 -19.57 -0.15 -6.60
C HIS A 99 -18.76 -0.27 -5.30
N ILE A 100 -18.31 0.86 -4.77
CA ILE A 100 -17.68 0.96 -3.45
C ILE A 100 -18.66 1.57 -2.46
N PHE A 101 -18.79 0.96 -1.29
CA PHE A 101 -19.57 1.48 -0.18
C PHE A 101 -18.65 1.85 0.98
N VAL A 102 -18.86 3.03 1.54
CA VAL A 102 -18.10 3.57 2.68
C VAL A 102 -19.05 3.69 3.86
N PHE A 103 -18.93 2.81 4.83
CA PHE A 103 -19.78 2.76 6.01
C PHE A 103 -19.20 3.61 7.13
N ARG A 104 -19.98 4.57 7.61
CA ARG A 104 -19.74 5.28 8.87
C ARG A 104 -20.25 4.40 10.00
N LEU A 105 -19.35 3.64 10.61
CA LEU A 105 -19.71 2.59 11.58
C LEU A 105 -20.42 3.18 12.81
N ASP A 106 -20.05 4.39 13.21
CA ASP A 106 -20.70 5.16 14.28
C ASP A 106 -22.19 5.43 14.01
N HIS A 107 -22.60 5.47 12.74
CA HIS A 107 -23.99 5.70 12.32
C HIS A 107 -24.72 4.40 11.91
N CYS A 108 -24.01 3.27 11.84
CA CYS A 108 -24.52 1.98 11.36
C CYS A 108 -24.57 0.91 12.47
N GLY A 109 -24.80 1.32 13.72
CA GLY A 109 -24.90 0.40 14.87
C GLY A 109 -23.58 0.11 15.60
N GLY A 110 -22.45 0.61 15.10
CA GLY A 110 -21.15 0.54 15.77
C GLY A 110 -20.48 -0.85 15.72
N ILE A 111 -19.31 -0.94 16.34
CA ILE A 111 -18.60 -2.20 16.54
C ILE A 111 -18.95 -2.75 17.92
N PRO A 112 -19.45 -4.00 18.04
CA PRO A 112 -19.70 -4.61 19.34
C PRO A 112 -18.40 -4.67 20.16
N LEU A 113 -18.42 -4.10 21.37
CA LEU A 113 -17.27 -4.14 22.29
C LEU A 113 -17.06 -5.49 22.96
N ALA A 114 -18.03 -6.40 22.82
CA ALA A 114 -17.96 -7.77 23.29
C ALA A 114 -18.67 -8.68 22.30
N PHE A 115 -17.98 -9.70 21.80
CA PHE A 115 -18.63 -10.88 21.23
C PHE A 115 -18.91 -11.84 22.40
N PRO A 116 -20.16 -12.27 22.64
CA PRO A 116 -20.38 -13.40 23.53
C PRO A 116 -19.67 -14.62 22.93
N VAL A 117 -18.67 -15.12 23.65
CA VAL A 117 -18.04 -16.42 23.41
C VAL A 117 -19.01 -17.55 23.71
#